data_AF-A0A2V9JX75-F1
#
_entry.id   AF-A0A2V9JX75-F1
#
_cell.length_a   1.000
_cell.length_b   1.000
_cell.length_c   1.000
_cell.angle_alpha   90.00
_cell.angle_beta   90.00
_cell.angle_gamma   90.00
#
_symmetry.space_group_name_H-M   'P 1'
#
loop_
_entity.id
_entity.type
_entity.pdbx_description
1 polymer ?
#
loop_
_entity_poly.entity_id
_entity_poly.type
_entity_poly.pdbx_seq_one_letter_code
_entity_poly.pdbx_strand_id
1 'polypeptide(L)'
;MKEKQKSPTTSKQPHRIAKILGSGKISCMDDTRRLQLVAEAVRYCQRVAEMGMPASCYSKALREPIYFLWQKRAGKSKASIARFRSKNAVGLSFGNWQLVFDHAVPFKYLQAELLKLVDVTTHSVENVLNRFGTVVLITKEENDLLNAAGYRSDMPKDWDGIDPLARYKAVGIEVLENTNISN
;
A
#
# COMPACT_ATOMS: atom_id res chain seq x y z
N MET A 1 -13.44 48.13 47.19
CA MET A 1 -14.31 47.04 46.71
C MET A 1 -14.48 47.20 45.21
N LYS A 2 -13.85 46.32 44.41
CA LYS A 2 -14.06 46.22 42.96
C LYS A 2 -14.34 44.76 42.64
N GLU A 3 -15.53 44.54 42.11
CA GLU A 3 -16.18 43.26 41.85
C GLU A 3 -15.45 42.53 40.71
N LYS A 4 -14.94 41.33 40.99
CA LYS A 4 -14.36 40.44 39.98
C LYS A 4 -15.49 39.77 39.20
N GLN A 5 -15.73 40.21 37.97
CA GLN A 5 -16.56 39.49 37.01
C GLN A 5 -15.93 38.14 36.68
N LYS A 6 -16.64 37.06 37.03
CA LYS A 6 -16.31 35.68 36.68
C LYS A 6 -16.62 35.45 35.20
N SER A 7 -15.60 35.05 34.44
CA SER A 7 -15.73 34.56 33.08
C SER A 7 -16.57 33.28 33.02
N PRO A 8 -17.49 33.14 32.05
CA PRO A 8 -18.35 31.96 31.95
C PRO A 8 -17.57 30.74 31.44
N THR A 9 -17.78 29.63 32.15
CA THR A 9 -17.28 28.29 31.88
C THR A 9 -17.76 27.78 30.52
N THR A 10 -16.81 27.46 29.62
CA THR A 10 -17.09 26.76 28.36
C THR A 10 -17.62 25.35 28.65
N SER A 11 -18.91 25.16 28.42
CA SER A 11 -19.57 23.84 28.42
C SER A 11 -19.03 23.00 27.27
N LYS A 12 -18.41 21.85 27.59
CA LYS A 12 -18.15 20.79 26.60
C LYS A 12 -19.49 20.20 26.18
N GLN A 13 -19.94 20.50 24.96
CA GLN A 13 -21.01 19.74 24.31
C GLN A 13 -20.41 18.65 23.42
N PRO A 14 -20.64 17.35 23.69
CA PRO A 14 -20.42 16.30 22.72
C PRO A 14 -21.70 16.08 21.92
N HIS A 15 -21.79 16.60 20.69
CA HIS A 15 -22.93 16.33 19.82
C HIS A 15 -22.51 15.69 18.50
N ARG A 16 -22.85 14.40 18.42
CA ARG A 16 -23.56 13.76 17.30
C ARG A 16 -22.80 13.55 15.98
N ILE A 17 -22.14 12.40 15.87
CA ILE A 17 -22.21 11.55 14.65
C ILE A 17 -22.25 10.07 15.09
N ALA A 18 -23.34 9.64 15.72
CA ALA A 18 -23.50 8.23 16.12
C ALA A 18 -24.89 7.68 15.83
N LYS A 19 -25.60 8.21 14.81
CA LYS A 19 -26.97 7.77 14.51
C LYS A 19 -27.35 7.81 13.04
N ILE A 20 -26.52 7.23 12.16
CA ILE A 20 -26.92 6.91 10.76
C ILE A 20 -26.53 5.49 10.34
N LEU A 21 -25.71 4.75 11.11
CA LEU A 21 -25.42 3.36 10.80
C LEU A 21 -26.27 2.49 11.71
N GLY A 22 -27.33 1.92 11.15
CA GLY A 22 -28.13 0.89 11.79
C GLY A 22 -27.23 -0.21 12.34
N SER A 23 -27.71 -0.83 13.42
CA SER A 23 -27.08 -1.94 14.15
C SER A 23 -26.99 -3.23 13.32
N GLY A 24 -26.44 -3.15 12.10
CA GLY A 24 -25.94 -4.29 11.37
C GLY A 24 -24.54 -4.60 11.87
N LYS A 25 -24.22 -5.88 12.04
CA LYS A 25 -22.83 -6.35 12.09
C LYS A 25 -22.03 -5.57 11.05
N ILE A 26 -20.91 -4.96 11.44
CA ILE A 26 -19.93 -4.44 10.49
C ILE A 26 -19.44 -5.66 9.70
N SER A 27 -20.10 -5.95 8.58
CA SER A 27 -19.64 -6.93 7.62
C SER A 27 -18.26 -6.47 7.19
N CYS A 28 -17.26 -7.34 7.33
CA CYS A 28 -15.96 -7.10 6.72
C CYS A 28 -16.21 -6.69 5.26
N MET A 29 -15.61 -5.57 4.84
CA MET A 29 -15.79 -5.07 3.48
C MET A 29 -15.35 -6.14 2.48
N ASP A 30 -16.22 -6.48 1.53
CA ASP A 30 -15.91 -7.43 0.44
C ASP A 30 -14.95 -6.82 -0.59
N ASP A 31 -14.37 -7.67 -1.44
CA ASP A 31 -13.36 -7.28 -2.43
C ASP A 31 -13.93 -6.32 -3.49
N THR A 32 -15.20 -6.46 -3.87
CA THR A 32 -15.86 -5.54 -4.80
C THR A 32 -15.90 -4.12 -4.23
N ARG A 33 -16.32 -3.96 -2.97
CA ARG A 33 -16.34 -2.65 -2.29
C ARG A 33 -14.95 -2.08 -2.08
N ARG A 34 -13.97 -2.92 -1.75
CA ARG A 34 -12.55 -2.50 -1.64
C ARG A 34 -12.04 -1.96 -2.97
N LEU A 35 -12.27 -2.69 -4.06
CA LEU A 35 -11.88 -2.28 -5.41
C LEU A 35 -12.61 -1.03 -5.86
N GLN A 36 -13.88 -0.85 -5.52
CA GLN A 36 -14.62 0.39 -5.79
C GLN A 36 -13.95 1.59 -5.13
N LEU A 37 -13.56 1.48 -3.86
CA LEU A 37 -12.86 2.56 -3.16
C LEU A 37 -11.46 2.82 -3.71
N VAL A 38 -10.72 1.79 -4.14
CA VAL A 38 -9.45 1.98 -4.84
C VAL A 38 -9.67 2.66 -6.19
N ALA A 39 -10.72 2.28 -6.94
CA ALA A 39 -11.10 2.94 -8.18
C ALA A 39 -11.43 4.44 -7.97
N GLU A 40 -12.13 4.80 -6.89
CA GLU A 40 -12.35 6.22 -6.54
C GLU A 40 -11.03 6.96 -6.29
N ALA A 41 -10.07 6.33 -5.60
CA ALA A 41 -8.75 6.91 -5.39
C ALA A 41 -7.98 7.11 -6.70
N VAL A 42 -8.08 6.16 -7.64
CA VAL A 42 -7.49 6.28 -8.99
C VAL A 42 -8.10 7.47 -9.73
N ARG A 43 -9.44 7.57 -9.82
CA ARG A 43 -10.11 8.68 -10.51
C ARG A 43 -9.80 10.02 -9.87
N TYR A 44 -9.72 10.09 -8.54
CA TYR A 44 -9.28 11.30 -7.84
C TYR A 44 -7.86 11.70 -8.27
N CYS A 45 -6.92 10.75 -8.27
CA CYS A 45 -5.53 11.02 -8.64
C CYS A 45 -5.38 11.42 -10.12
N GLN A 46 -6.17 10.83 -11.03
CA GLN A 46 -6.22 11.26 -12.44
C GLN A 46 -6.66 12.72 -12.56
N ARG A 47 -7.79 13.10 -11.94
CA ARG A 47 -8.31 14.47 -11.99
C ARG A 47 -7.31 15.50 -11.46
N VAL A 48 -6.69 15.25 -10.30
CA VAL A 48 -5.73 16.23 -9.74
C VAL A 48 -4.43 16.28 -10.55
N ALA A 49 -4.01 15.17 -11.17
CA ALA A 49 -2.87 15.16 -12.08
C ALA A 49 -3.15 16.01 -13.34
N GLU A 50 -4.35 15.90 -13.92
CA GLU A 50 -4.81 16.74 -15.04
C GLU A 50 -4.85 18.24 -14.68
N MET A 51 -5.16 18.56 -13.42
CA MET A 51 -5.10 19.93 -12.89
C MET A 51 -3.66 20.43 -12.63
N GLY A 52 -2.63 19.62 -12.92
CA GLY A 52 -1.22 19.98 -12.74
C GLY A 52 -0.67 19.72 -11.33
N MET A 53 -1.38 18.97 -10.47
CA MET A 53 -0.85 18.59 -9.17
C MET A 53 0.39 17.69 -9.34
N PRO A 54 1.52 17.94 -8.66
CA PRO A 54 2.68 17.07 -8.71
C PRO A 54 2.39 15.67 -8.14
N ALA A 55 3.03 14.64 -8.71
CA ALA A 55 2.85 13.25 -8.27
C ALA A 55 3.18 13.01 -6.79
N SER A 56 4.12 13.77 -6.23
CA SER A 56 4.46 13.73 -4.81
C SER A 56 3.29 14.10 -3.89
N CYS A 57 2.35 14.93 -4.36
CA CYS A 57 1.20 15.37 -3.60
C CYS A 57 0.08 14.32 -3.55
N TYR A 58 -0.17 13.59 -4.65
CA TYR A 58 -1.24 12.59 -4.72
C TYR A 58 -0.78 11.14 -4.57
N SER A 59 0.53 10.84 -4.61
CA SER A 59 1.02 9.44 -4.53
C SER A 59 0.58 8.74 -3.24
N LYS A 60 0.52 9.47 -2.11
CA LYS A 60 -0.01 8.91 -0.85
C LYS A 60 -1.50 8.63 -0.91
N ALA A 61 -2.28 9.51 -1.54
CA ALA A 61 -3.72 9.33 -1.73
C ALA A 61 -4.06 8.09 -2.55
N LEU A 62 -3.13 7.61 -3.41
CA LEU A 62 -3.27 6.34 -4.11
C LEU A 62 -2.70 5.15 -3.32
N ARG A 63 -1.52 5.31 -2.71
CA ARG A 63 -0.82 4.22 -2.01
C ARG A 63 -1.58 3.70 -0.80
N GLU A 64 -2.18 4.57 -0.01
CA GLU A 64 -2.86 4.18 1.21
C GLU A 64 -4.11 3.32 0.97
N PRO A 65 -5.04 3.70 0.06
CA PRO A 65 -6.14 2.82 -0.34
C PRO A 65 -5.67 1.46 -0.83
N ILE A 66 -4.63 1.40 -1.66
CA ILE A 66 -4.06 0.12 -2.14
C ILE A 66 -3.58 -0.73 -0.96
N TYR A 67 -2.80 -0.14 -0.04
CA TYR A 67 -2.27 -0.88 1.11
C TYR A 67 -3.39 -1.37 2.04
N PHE A 68 -4.27 -0.48 2.49
CA PHE A 68 -5.27 -0.79 3.52
C PHE A 68 -6.48 -1.57 2.99
N LEU A 69 -6.93 -1.26 1.78
CA LEU A 69 -8.14 -1.88 1.21
C LEU A 69 -7.81 -3.14 0.43
N TRP A 70 -6.70 -3.14 -0.33
CA TRP A 70 -6.33 -4.29 -1.15
C TRP A 70 -5.28 -5.19 -0.49
N GLN A 71 -4.07 -4.71 -0.21
CA GLN A 71 -2.99 -5.59 0.24
C GLN A 71 -3.26 -6.21 1.63
N LYS A 72 -3.72 -5.41 2.60
CA LYS A 72 -4.07 -5.90 3.95
C LYS A 72 -5.31 -6.81 3.98
N ARG A 73 -6.06 -6.97 2.89
CA ARG A 73 -7.21 -7.89 2.87
C ARG A 73 -6.80 -9.34 3.07
N ALA A 74 -5.59 -9.69 2.60
CA ALA A 74 -5.08 -11.06 2.60
C ALA A 74 -4.44 -11.49 3.94
N GLY A 75 -4.28 -10.58 4.92
CA GLY A 75 -3.55 -10.93 6.14
C GLY A 75 -3.58 -9.91 7.26
N LYS A 76 -3.28 -10.39 8.47
CA LYS A 76 -3.35 -9.60 9.71
C LYS A 76 -2.14 -8.68 9.87
N SER A 77 -0.96 -9.12 9.44
CA SER A 77 0.32 -8.41 9.60
C SER A 77 0.96 -8.09 8.25
N LYS A 78 1.94 -7.17 8.23
CA LYS A 78 2.77 -6.92 7.04
C LYS A 78 3.52 -8.16 6.58
N ALA A 79 3.91 -9.03 7.51
CA ALA A 79 4.61 -10.26 7.18
C ALA A 79 3.70 -11.27 6.49
N SER A 80 2.43 -11.37 6.90
CA SER A 80 1.48 -12.33 6.34
C SER A 80 0.93 -11.94 4.96
N ILE A 81 1.06 -10.68 4.54
CA ILE A 81 0.55 -10.20 3.24
C ILE A 81 1.59 -10.28 2.12
N ALA A 82 2.87 -10.45 2.45
CA ALA A 82 3.90 -10.61 1.45
C ALA A 82 3.79 -11.98 0.79
N ARG A 83 3.81 -12.01 -0.54
CA ARG A 83 3.72 -13.27 -1.30
C ARG A 83 5.04 -14.01 -1.30
N PHE A 84 6.15 -13.28 -1.29
CA PHE A 84 7.49 -13.85 -1.31
C PHE A 84 8.32 -13.35 -0.14
N ARG A 85 9.38 -14.09 0.18
CA ARG A 85 10.36 -13.77 1.20
C ARG A 85 11.73 -14.27 0.75
N SER A 86 12.79 -13.48 0.94
CA SER A 86 14.15 -13.95 0.68
C SER A 86 14.55 -15.04 1.68
N LYS A 87 15.45 -15.94 1.28
CA LYS A 87 15.96 -16.97 2.20
C LYS A 87 16.55 -16.38 3.48
N ASN A 88 17.29 -15.28 3.36
CA ASN A 88 17.94 -14.63 4.51
C ASN A 88 16.94 -13.90 5.42
N ALA A 89 15.75 -13.56 4.90
CA ALA A 89 14.70 -12.95 5.69
C ALA A 89 13.87 -13.95 6.51
N VAL A 90 14.08 -15.27 6.35
CA VAL A 90 13.36 -16.29 7.13
C VAL A 90 13.69 -16.16 8.62
N GLY A 91 12.67 -16.20 9.48
CA GLY A 91 12.81 -16.02 10.93
C GLY A 91 12.96 -14.57 11.40
N LEU A 92 13.16 -13.60 10.50
CA LEU A 92 13.26 -12.19 10.88
C LEU A 92 11.88 -11.55 11.11
N SER A 93 11.86 -10.56 12.00
CA SER A 93 10.69 -9.74 12.31
C SER A 93 10.96 -8.25 12.12
N PHE A 94 9.90 -7.46 12.02
CA PHE A 94 10.00 -6.00 11.86
C PHE A 94 10.53 -5.28 13.12
N GLY A 95 10.54 -5.91 14.30
CA GLY A 95 10.89 -5.25 15.57
C GLY A 95 12.32 -4.73 15.65
N ASN A 96 13.25 -5.37 14.92
CA ASN A 96 14.68 -5.04 14.94
C ASN A 96 15.13 -4.24 13.70
N TRP A 97 14.21 -3.78 12.85
CA TRP A 97 14.54 -3.07 11.60
C TRP A 97 15.40 -3.86 10.60
N GLN A 98 15.47 -5.19 10.75
CA GLN A 98 16.22 -6.08 9.87
C GLN A 98 15.40 -6.53 8.65
N LEU A 99 14.08 -6.32 8.69
CA LEU A 99 13.14 -6.76 7.68
C LEU A 99 12.54 -5.57 6.93
N VAL A 100 12.58 -5.64 5.60
CA VAL A 100 12.04 -4.62 4.70
C VAL A 100 10.81 -5.17 3.99
N PHE A 101 9.76 -4.33 3.94
CA PHE A 101 8.56 -4.57 3.16
C PHE A 101 8.71 -3.91 1.80
N ASP A 102 9.02 -4.70 0.79
CA ASP A 102 9.35 -4.19 -0.54
C ASP A 102 8.26 -4.54 -1.57
N HIS A 103 8.05 -3.65 -2.53
CA HIS A 103 7.18 -3.90 -3.67
C HIS A 103 8.01 -4.52 -4.79
N ALA A 104 7.73 -5.77 -5.16
CA ALA A 104 8.50 -6.56 -6.13
C ALA A 104 8.77 -5.79 -7.44
N VAL A 105 7.73 -5.12 -7.94
CA VAL A 105 7.85 -4.05 -8.94
C VAL A 105 7.70 -2.70 -8.21
N PRO A 106 8.62 -1.73 -8.39
CA PRO A 106 8.56 -0.45 -7.68
C PRO A 106 7.19 0.23 -7.84
N PHE A 107 6.67 0.80 -6.75
CA PHE A 107 5.32 1.36 -6.69
C PHE A 107 5.03 2.40 -7.80
N LYS A 108 6.06 3.07 -8.33
CA LYS A 108 5.89 4.03 -9.44
C LYS A 108 5.30 3.39 -10.70
N TYR A 109 5.61 2.12 -10.98
CA TYR A 109 5.06 1.39 -12.12
C TYR A 109 3.57 1.09 -11.89
N LEU A 110 3.22 0.59 -10.69
CA LEU A 110 1.83 0.37 -10.30
C LEU A 110 1.02 1.68 -10.41
N GLN A 111 1.56 2.78 -9.88
CA GLN A 111 0.93 4.09 -9.95
C GLN A 111 0.74 4.55 -11.41
N ALA A 112 1.78 4.43 -12.24
CA ALA A 112 1.69 4.83 -13.65
C ALA A 112 0.62 4.04 -14.40
N GLU A 113 0.55 2.72 -14.21
CA GLU A 113 -0.42 1.87 -14.90
C GLU A 113 -1.85 2.14 -14.43
N LEU A 114 -2.07 2.39 -13.13
CA LEU A 114 -3.39 2.80 -12.63
C LEU A 114 -3.84 4.15 -13.20
N LEU A 115 -2.94 5.12 -13.32
CA LEU A 115 -3.29 6.45 -13.83
C LEU A 115 -3.50 6.48 -15.35
N LYS A 116 -2.95 5.52 -16.10
CA LYS A 116 -3.16 5.36 -17.54
C LYS A 116 -4.46 4.63 -17.89
N LEU A 117 -5.20 4.10 -16.92
CA LEU A 117 -6.47 3.44 -17.18
C LEU A 117 -7.46 4.41 -17.82
N VAL A 118 -7.90 4.10 -19.04
CA VAL A 118 -8.98 4.82 -19.72
C VAL A 118 -10.30 4.60 -18.98
N ASP A 119 -10.63 3.33 -18.76
CA ASP A 119 -11.81 2.93 -17.98
C ASP A 119 -11.40 2.44 -16.60
N VAL A 120 -11.67 3.26 -15.58
CA VAL A 120 -11.43 2.90 -14.18
C VAL A 120 -12.62 2.10 -13.64
N THR A 121 -12.54 0.77 -13.74
CA THR A 121 -13.51 -0.19 -13.23
C THR A 121 -12.88 -1.05 -12.13
N THR A 122 -13.68 -1.79 -11.36
CA THR A 122 -13.13 -2.74 -10.37
C THR A 122 -12.23 -3.77 -11.02
N HIS A 123 -12.62 -4.27 -12.21
CA HIS A 123 -11.87 -5.27 -12.96
C HIS A 123 -10.54 -4.72 -13.51
N SER A 124 -10.53 -3.53 -14.13
CA SER A 124 -9.30 -2.95 -14.65
C SER A 124 -8.30 -2.60 -13.54
N VAL A 125 -8.80 -2.10 -12.40
CA VAL A 125 -8.00 -1.86 -11.20
C VAL A 125 -7.43 -3.16 -10.63
N GLU A 126 -8.25 -4.20 -10.47
CA GLU A 126 -7.81 -5.51 -9.99
C GLU A 126 -6.69 -6.10 -10.86
N ASN A 127 -6.85 -6.06 -12.19
CA ASN A 127 -5.86 -6.58 -13.12
C ASN A 127 -4.49 -5.89 -12.93
N VAL A 128 -4.48 -4.57 -12.77
CA VAL A 128 -3.24 -3.82 -12.51
C VAL A 128 -2.66 -4.15 -11.13
N LEU A 129 -3.49 -4.23 -10.09
CA LEU A 129 -3.04 -4.58 -8.76
C LEU A 129 -2.46 -6.00 -8.67
N ASN A 130 -3.04 -6.97 -9.38
CA ASN A 130 -2.54 -8.34 -9.38
C ASN A 130 -1.21 -8.49 -10.12
N ARG A 131 -0.97 -7.68 -11.15
CA ARG A 131 0.30 -7.66 -11.91
C ARG A 131 1.42 -6.97 -11.14
N PHE A 132 1.16 -5.79 -10.57
CA PHE A 132 2.21 -4.93 -10.02
C PHE A 132 2.22 -4.85 -8.49
N GLY A 133 1.19 -5.35 -7.81
CA GLY A 133 1.01 -5.23 -6.36
C GLY A 133 1.71 -6.30 -5.52
N THR A 134 2.56 -7.14 -6.12
CA THR A 134 3.31 -8.19 -5.42
C THR A 134 4.28 -7.58 -4.42
N VAL A 135 4.29 -8.14 -3.20
CA VAL A 135 5.14 -7.72 -2.09
C VAL A 135 6.11 -8.84 -1.74
N VAL A 136 7.34 -8.46 -1.43
CA VAL A 136 8.42 -9.33 -0.99
C VAL A 136 9.00 -8.84 0.34
N LEU A 137 9.35 -9.77 1.22
CA LEU A 137 10.13 -9.49 2.41
C LEU A 137 11.59 -9.79 2.16
N ILE A 138 12.44 -8.79 2.34
CA ILE A 138 13.89 -8.90 2.17
C ILE A 138 14.59 -8.36 3.41
N THR A 139 15.87 -8.68 3.57
CA THR A 139 16.65 -8.06 4.65
C THR A 139 17.02 -6.62 4.33
N LYS A 140 17.49 -5.88 5.33
CA LYS A 140 18.02 -4.53 5.13
C LYS A 140 19.23 -4.54 4.19
N GLU A 141 20.13 -5.51 4.35
CA GLU A 141 21.33 -5.69 3.54
C GLU A 141 20.97 -5.96 2.07
N GLU A 142 19.96 -6.79 1.84
CA GLU A 142 19.43 -7.08 0.50
C GLU A 142 18.77 -5.85 -0.14
N ASN A 143 18.04 -5.05 0.65
CA ASN A 143 17.53 -3.75 0.19
C ASN A 143 18.68 -2.80 -0.20
N ASP A 144 19.77 -2.80 0.55
CA ASP A 144 20.95 -1.98 0.23
C ASP A 144 21.67 -2.46 -1.04
N LEU A 145 21.70 -3.78 -1.30
CA LEU A 145 22.17 -4.34 -2.59
C LEU A 145 21.31 -3.86 -3.77
N LEU A 146 19.98 -3.88 -3.63
CA LEU A 146 19.07 -3.35 -4.65
C LEU A 146 19.29 -1.85 -4.87
N ASN A 147 19.52 -1.08 -3.81
CA ASN A 147 19.81 0.35 -3.90
C ASN A 147 21.12 0.61 -4.65
N ALA A 148 22.18 -0.13 -4.31
CA ALA A 148 23.49 -0.02 -4.94
C ALA A 148 23.45 -0.38 -6.43
N ALA A 149 22.61 -1.34 -6.82
CA ALA A 149 22.37 -1.74 -8.21
C ALA A 149 21.45 -0.76 -8.99
N GLY A 150 20.91 0.28 -8.34
CA GLY A 150 19.99 1.23 -8.96
C GLY A 150 18.54 0.73 -9.07
N TYR A 151 18.22 -0.43 -8.48
CA TYR A 151 16.90 -1.06 -8.55
C TYR A 151 15.94 -0.66 -7.43
N ARG A 152 16.30 0.35 -6.63
CA ARG A 152 15.43 0.95 -5.60
C ARG A 152 14.09 1.39 -6.19
N SER A 153 14.15 2.10 -7.31
CA SER A 153 12.98 2.69 -7.97
C SER A 153 12.74 2.14 -9.36
N ASP A 154 13.59 1.24 -9.85
CA ASP A 154 13.64 0.85 -11.25
C ASP A 154 13.72 -0.66 -11.41
N MET A 155 13.15 -1.15 -12.50
CA MET A 155 13.32 -2.54 -12.93
C MET A 155 14.60 -2.67 -13.76
N PRO A 156 15.18 -3.88 -13.90
CA PRO A 156 16.28 -4.11 -14.83
C PRO A 156 15.92 -3.64 -16.24
N LYS A 157 16.92 -3.21 -17.01
CA LYS A 157 16.70 -2.66 -18.36
C LYS A 157 16.12 -3.70 -19.34
N ASP A 158 16.44 -4.97 -19.11
CA ASP A 158 15.99 -6.14 -19.86
C ASP A 158 14.74 -6.79 -19.26
N TRP A 159 14.05 -6.11 -18.33
CA TRP A 159 12.82 -6.61 -17.74
C TRP A 159 11.70 -6.76 -18.78
N ASP A 160 11.10 -7.95 -18.84
CA ASP A 160 10.04 -8.33 -19.78
C ASP A 160 8.66 -7.71 -19.46
N GLY A 161 8.52 -7.03 -18.32
CA GLY A 161 7.25 -6.49 -17.85
C GLY A 161 6.30 -7.53 -17.24
N ILE A 162 6.78 -8.77 -17.06
CA ILE A 162 6.00 -9.92 -16.57
C ILE A 162 6.55 -10.43 -15.25
N ASP A 163 7.85 -10.70 -15.13
CA ASP A 163 8.43 -11.31 -13.93
C ASP A 163 8.59 -10.27 -12.79
N PRO A 164 7.76 -10.31 -11.73
CA PRO A 164 7.87 -9.33 -10.65
C PRO A 164 9.16 -9.50 -9.83
N LEU A 165 9.87 -10.64 -9.96
CA LEU A 165 11.06 -10.94 -9.17
C LEU A 165 12.39 -10.57 -9.86
N ALA A 166 12.33 -9.94 -11.05
CA ALA A 166 13.50 -9.65 -11.86
C ALA A 166 14.60 -8.85 -11.12
N ARG A 167 14.22 -7.88 -10.27
CA ARG A 167 15.18 -7.08 -9.48
C ARG A 167 16.03 -7.94 -8.55
N TYR A 168 15.40 -8.92 -7.88
CA TYR A 168 16.09 -9.82 -6.95
C TYR A 168 17.04 -10.76 -7.69
N LYS A 169 16.58 -11.34 -8.80
CA LYS A 169 17.39 -12.20 -9.67
C LYS A 169 18.63 -11.48 -10.19
N ALA A 170 18.47 -10.22 -10.61
CA ALA A 170 19.56 -9.39 -11.15
C ALA A 170 20.69 -9.12 -10.15
N VAL A 171 20.45 -9.24 -8.84
CA VAL A 171 21.46 -9.05 -7.79
C VAL A 171 21.73 -10.31 -6.97
N GLY A 172 21.25 -11.48 -7.44
CA GLY A 172 21.50 -12.76 -6.79
C GLY A 172 20.75 -12.99 -5.47
N ILE A 173 19.66 -12.28 -5.21
CA ILE A 173 18.80 -12.52 -4.03
C ILE A 173 17.85 -13.68 -4.33
N GLU A 174 17.93 -14.73 -3.53
CA GLU A 174 17.04 -15.88 -3.64
C GLU A 174 15.74 -15.65 -2.86
N VAL A 175 14.62 -15.66 -3.57
CA VAL A 175 13.27 -15.43 -3.06
C VAL A 175 12.42 -16.70 -3.17
N LEU A 176 11.74 -17.02 -2.08
CA LEU A 176 10.84 -18.16 -1.94
C LEU A 176 9.40 -17.69 -1.72
N GLU A 177 8.44 -18.55 -2.01
CA GLU A 177 7.04 -18.29 -1.65
C GLU A 177 6.89 -18.25 -0.12
N ASN A 178 6.16 -17.25 0.38
CA ASN A 178 5.98 -17.01 1.81
C ASN A 178 4.82 -17.86 2.37
N THR A 179 4.87 -19.17 2.13
CA THR A 179 3.85 -20.15 2.54
C THR A 179 3.97 -20.57 4.00
N ASN A 180 5.12 -20.33 4.64
CA ASN A 180 5.46 -20.81 5.98
C ASN A 180 5.40 -19.72 7.05
N ILE A 181 4.24 -19.05 7.19
CA ILE A 181 3.94 -18.32 8.43
C ILE A 181 2.63 -18.85 8.99
N SER A 182 2.67 -20.10 9.45
CA SER A 182 1.79 -20.55 10.53
C SER A 182 2.15 -19.69 11.74
N ASN A 183 1.32 -18.69 12.05
CA ASN A 183 1.30 -18.12 13.40
C ASN A 183 0.74 -19.17 14.37
#